data_AF-A0A8J3S5P8-F1
#
_entry.id   AF-A0A8J3S5P8-F1
#
_cell.length_a   1.000
_cell.length_b   1.000
_cell.length_c   1.000
_cell.angle_alpha   90.00
_cell.angle_beta   90.00
_cell.angle_gamma   90.00
#
_symmetry.space_group_name_H-M   'P 1'
#
loop_
_entity.id
_entity.type
_entity.pdbx_description
1 polymer ?
#
loop_
_entity_poly.entity_id
_entity_poly.type
_entity_poly.pdbx_seq_one_letter_code
_entity_poly.pdbx_strand_id
1 'polypeptide(L)'
;MILNPLMGRETFIDGLLLWPVGAPDRHLGAVVAYRADQPDRLQLTFMSTDMRRTFDYTLSLRLLEQALAPGAPGPDGAEEELDTEGLQQVDFAPAPGPEHLVIRLWMGEDDGADGETGEWFPLYAARARLNAITERIRLLHADVDAAITAIFSEATP
;
A
#
# COMPACT_ATOMS: atom_id res chain seq x y z
N MET A 1 33.50 2.09 -19.15
CA MET A 1 32.09 2.33 -19.50
C MET A 1 31.28 1.92 -18.28
N ILE A 2 30.69 2.88 -17.56
CA ILE A 2 29.98 2.63 -16.30
C ILE A 2 28.49 2.56 -16.64
N LEU A 3 27.92 1.36 -16.60
CA LEU A 3 26.47 1.14 -16.59
C LEU A 3 26.05 1.00 -15.12
N ASN A 4 25.54 2.09 -14.52
CA ASN A 4 24.39 2.12 -13.60
C ASN A 4 24.21 3.51 -12.95
N PRO A 5 22.98 3.94 -12.58
CA PRO A 5 21.70 3.24 -12.66
C PRO A 5 20.56 4.09 -13.27
N LEU A 6 19.92 3.60 -14.34
CA LEU A 6 18.56 4.03 -14.68
C LEU A 6 17.49 3.27 -13.84
N MET A 7 17.90 2.29 -13.03
CA MET A 7 17.03 1.49 -12.15
C MET A 7 16.54 2.20 -10.87
N GLY A 8 16.73 3.50 -10.72
CA GLY A 8 16.55 4.19 -9.42
C GLY A 8 15.46 5.26 -9.33
N ARG A 9 14.61 5.48 -10.34
CA ARG A 9 13.80 6.74 -10.37
C ARG A 9 12.36 6.65 -10.84
N GLU A 10 11.82 5.48 -11.11
CA GLU A 10 10.39 5.39 -11.42
C GLU A 10 9.60 5.33 -10.12
N THR A 11 9.27 6.53 -9.62
CA THR A 11 8.29 6.71 -8.56
C THR A 11 6.91 6.83 -9.21
N PHE A 12 6.05 5.86 -8.95
CA PHE A 12 4.64 5.97 -9.28
C PHE A 12 3.93 6.69 -8.15
N ILE A 13 3.13 7.70 -8.49
CA ILE A 13 2.37 8.49 -7.53
C ILE A 13 0.92 8.55 -8.01
N ASP A 14 -0.02 8.25 -7.13
CA ASP A 14 -1.45 8.33 -7.44
C ASP A 14 -2.30 8.76 -6.25
N GLY A 15 -3.51 9.26 -6.52
CA GLY A 15 -4.46 9.69 -5.49
C GLY A 15 -5.41 8.58 -5.07
N LEU A 16 -5.63 8.44 -3.76
CA LEU A 16 -6.58 7.52 -3.16
C LEU A 16 -7.54 8.29 -2.24
N LEU A 17 -8.84 8.10 -2.43
CA LEU A 17 -9.88 8.61 -1.53
C LEU A 17 -10.35 7.50 -0.61
N LEU A 18 -10.48 7.82 0.67
CA LEU A 18 -10.77 6.91 1.76
C LEU A 18 -11.88 7.48 2.64
N TRP A 19 -12.78 6.64 3.16
CA TRP A 19 -13.91 7.08 3.98
C TRP A 19 -13.88 6.40 5.35
N PRO A 20 -13.89 7.14 6.47
CA PRO A 20 -13.97 6.53 7.80
C PRO A 20 -15.25 5.71 7.93
N VAL A 21 -15.14 4.48 8.43
CA VAL A 21 -16.30 3.57 8.56
C VAL A 21 -17.40 4.18 9.45
N GLY A 22 -17.02 4.91 10.50
CA GLY A 22 -17.95 5.59 11.41
C GLY A 22 -18.42 6.98 10.96
N ALA A 23 -17.91 7.51 9.83
CA ALA A 23 -18.25 8.85 9.34
C ALA A 23 -18.16 8.92 7.80
N PRO A 24 -19.02 8.19 7.06
CA PRO A 24 -18.91 8.04 5.61
C PRO A 24 -19.19 9.33 4.81
N ASP A 25 -19.75 10.37 5.43
CA ASP A 25 -19.94 11.68 4.77
C ASP A 25 -18.64 12.49 4.68
N ARG A 26 -17.57 12.03 5.33
CA ARG A 26 -16.24 12.65 5.30
C ARG A 26 -15.29 11.76 4.52
N HIS A 27 -14.42 12.37 3.72
CA HIS A 27 -13.37 11.66 3.00
C HIS A 27 -12.00 12.17 3.44
N LEU A 28 -11.02 11.26 3.38
CA LEU A 28 -9.61 11.51 3.55
C LEU A 28 -8.93 11.27 2.21
N GLY A 29 -8.15 12.26 1.77
CA GLY A 29 -7.26 12.09 0.63
C GLY A 29 -5.92 11.53 1.08
N ALA A 30 -5.44 10.50 0.40
CA ALA A 30 -4.10 9.98 0.53
C ALA A 30 -3.38 10.04 -0.83
N VAL A 31 -2.09 10.33 -0.78
CA VAL A 31 -1.18 10.10 -1.89
C VAL A 31 -0.54 8.73 -1.69
N VAL A 32 -0.67 7.87 -2.71
CA VAL A 32 0.00 6.58 -2.76
C VAL A 32 1.27 6.74 -3.57
N ALA A 33 2.41 6.38 -2.99
CA ALA A 33 3.69 6.37 -3.69
C ALA A 33 4.28 4.95 -3.70
N TYR A 34 4.65 4.48 -4.88
CA TYR A 34 5.41 3.26 -5.09
C TYR A 34 6.81 3.62 -5.57
N ARG A 35 7.82 2.92 -5.07
CA ARG A 35 9.21 3.10 -5.49
C ARG A 35 9.81 1.77 -5.91
N ALA A 36 10.43 1.75 -7.09
CA ALA A 36 11.06 0.54 -7.63
C ALA A 36 12.21 0.00 -6.74
N ASP A 37 12.83 0.85 -5.92
CA ASP A 37 13.88 0.42 -4.97
C ASP A 37 13.33 -0.21 -3.69
N GLN A 38 12.01 -0.19 -3.49
CA GLN A 38 11.29 -0.83 -2.38
C GLN A 38 10.05 -1.55 -2.93
N PRO A 39 10.22 -2.60 -3.75
CA PRO A 39 9.15 -3.17 -4.57
C PRO A 39 7.98 -3.77 -3.77
N ASP A 40 8.22 -4.12 -2.50
CA ASP A 40 7.20 -4.72 -1.64
C ASP A 40 6.40 -3.68 -0.82
N ARG A 41 6.70 -2.39 -0.98
CA ARG A 41 6.18 -1.32 -0.12
C ARG A 41 5.46 -0.24 -0.92
N LEU A 42 4.32 0.18 -0.39
CA LEU A 42 3.59 1.38 -0.79
C LEU A 42 3.59 2.38 0.36
N GLN A 43 3.95 3.63 0.07
CA GLN A 43 3.82 4.72 1.02
C GLN A 43 2.44 5.37 0.84
N LEU A 44 1.70 5.53 1.93
CA LEU A 44 0.45 6.28 1.96
C LEU A 44 0.67 7.53 2.80
N THR A 45 0.57 8.68 2.17
CA THR A 45 0.66 9.98 2.84
C THR A 45 -0.70 10.62 2.91
N PHE A 46 -1.24 10.78 4.11
CA PHE A 46 -2.46 11.52 4.39
C PHE A 46 -2.12 12.96 4.72
N MET A 47 -2.95 13.89 4.28
CA MET A 47 -2.84 15.30 4.68
C MET A 47 -3.98 15.65 5.62
N SER A 48 -3.67 16.36 6.70
CA SER A 48 -4.68 16.87 7.63
C SER A 48 -5.63 17.84 6.93
N THR A 49 -6.83 17.98 7.46
CA THR A 49 -7.85 18.89 6.90
C THR A 49 -7.43 20.36 6.91
N ASP A 50 -6.53 20.76 7.81
CA ASP A 50 -5.93 22.10 7.86
C ASP A 50 -4.69 22.24 6.96
N MET A 51 -4.30 21.18 6.24
CA MET A 51 -3.16 21.08 5.33
C MET A 51 -1.79 21.34 5.99
N ARG A 52 -1.71 21.24 7.33
CA ARG A 52 -0.48 21.57 8.09
C ARG A 52 0.32 20.35 8.53
N ARG A 53 -0.28 19.16 8.50
CA ARG A 53 0.34 17.92 8.96
C ARG A 53 0.15 16.83 7.92
N THR A 54 1.18 16.01 7.77
CA THR A 54 1.11 14.78 7.00
C THR A 54 1.25 13.59 7.95
N PHE A 55 0.56 12.50 7.63
CA PHE A 55 0.68 11.23 8.32
C PHE A 55 1.09 10.18 7.30
N ASP A 56 2.24 9.57 7.52
CA ASP A 56 2.85 8.63 6.58
C ASP A 56 2.73 7.20 7.11
N TYR A 57 2.19 6.32 6.27
CA TYR A 57 2.04 4.91 6.55
C TYR A 57 2.77 4.10 5.49
N THR A 58 3.38 2.99 5.91
CA THR A 58 3.94 2.01 4.98
C THR A 58 3.03 0.79 4.91
N LEU A 59 2.59 0.48 3.71
CA LEU A 59 1.73 -0.65 3.38
C LEU A 59 2.53 -1.71 2.62
N SER A 60 2.29 -3.00 2.92
CA SER A 60 2.80 -4.10 2.11
C SER A 60 1.98 -4.28 0.84
N LEU A 61 2.64 -4.23 -0.33
CA LEU A 61 2.01 -4.49 -1.61
C LEU A 61 1.44 -5.92 -1.67
N ARG A 62 2.20 -6.90 -1.14
CA ARG A 62 1.77 -8.30 -1.09
C ARG A 62 0.49 -8.50 -0.29
N LEU A 63 0.37 -7.86 0.88
CA LEU A 63 -0.85 -7.92 1.70
C LEU A 63 -2.05 -7.30 0.98
N LEU A 64 -1.84 -6.19 0.28
CA LEU A 64 -2.88 -5.55 -0.52
C LEU A 64 -3.37 -6.50 -1.63
N GLU A 65 -2.46 -7.14 -2.36
CA GLU A 65 -2.82 -8.10 -3.41
C GLU A 65 -3.59 -9.31 -2.86
N GLN A 66 -3.18 -9.83 -1.71
CA GLN A 66 -3.89 -10.91 -1.01
C GLN A 66 -5.32 -10.48 -0.62
N ALA A 67 -5.49 -9.29 -0.08
CA ALA A 67 -6.81 -8.76 0.30
C ALA A 67 -7.72 -8.46 -0.92
N LEU A 68 -7.12 -8.20 -2.08
CA LEU A 68 -7.82 -7.98 -3.35
C LEU A 68 -8.15 -9.28 -4.10
N ALA A 69 -7.48 -10.39 -3.78
CA ALA A 69 -7.64 -11.65 -4.48
C ALA A 69 -9.09 -12.19 -4.40
N PRO A 70 -9.58 -12.86 -5.47
CA PRO A 70 -10.88 -13.53 -5.44
C PRO A 70 -10.91 -14.59 -4.32
N GLY A 71 -11.92 -14.52 -3.44
CA GLY A 71 -12.06 -15.46 -2.33
C GLY A 71 -11.12 -15.22 -1.15
N ALA A 72 -10.52 -14.02 -1.04
CA ALA A 72 -9.77 -13.61 0.15
C ALA A 72 -10.59 -13.91 1.43
N PRO A 73 -9.93 -14.40 2.50
CA PRO A 73 -10.62 -14.81 3.71
C PRO A 73 -11.50 -13.69 4.25
N GLY A 74 -12.66 -14.10 4.79
CA GLY A 74 -13.55 -13.22 5.54
C GLY A 74 -12.86 -12.66 6.80
N PRO A 75 -13.59 -11.85 7.58
CA PRO A 75 -12.99 -10.99 8.62
C PRO A 75 -12.23 -11.73 9.72
N ASP A 76 -12.42 -13.04 9.84
CA ASP A 76 -11.86 -13.88 10.89
C ASP A 76 -10.64 -14.72 10.44
N GLY A 77 -10.11 -14.52 9.23
CA GLY A 77 -9.11 -15.40 8.63
C GLY A 77 -7.79 -14.76 8.19
N ALA A 78 -7.50 -13.52 8.61
CA ALA A 78 -6.29 -12.78 8.24
C ALA A 78 -5.29 -12.65 9.41
N GLU A 79 -5.39 -13.50 10.42
CA GLU A 79 -4.37 -13.62 11.48
C GLU A 79 -3.36 -14.71 11.10
N GLU A 80 -2.59 -14.50 10.03
CA GLU A 80 -1.33 -15.23 9.87
C GLU A 80 -0.19 -14.24 10.12
N GLU A 81 0.48 -14.44 11.26
CA GLU A 81 1.67 -13.73 11.73
C GLU A 81 2.66 -13.47 10.60
N LEU A 82 2.71 -12.22 10.15
CA LEU A 82 3.90 -11.71 9.48
C LEU A 82 4.91 -11.38 10.55
N ASP A 83 5.73 -12.38 10.87
CA ASP A 83 6.90 -12.31 11.72
C ASP A 83 7.85 -11.21 11.19
N THR A 84 7.64 -9.99 11.68
CA THR A 84 8.47 -8.84 11.37
C THR A 84 8.47 -7.96 12.61
N GLU A 85 9.65 -7.85 13.24
CA GLU A 85 9.95 -7.05 14.44
C GLU A 85 9.79 -5.52 14.22
N GLY A 86 8.80 -5.09 13.45
CA GLY A 86 8.46 -3.70 13.18
C GLY A 86 6.95 -3.56 13.06
N LEU A 87 6.35 -2.97 14.08
CA LEU A 87 4.93 -2.62 14.24
C LEU A 87 4.21 -2.45 12.90
N GLN A 88 3.37 -3.42 12.55
CA GLN A 88 2.52 -3.34 11.37
C GLN A 88 1.54 -2.17 11.53
N GLN A 89 1.77 -1.07 10.82
CA GLN A 89 0.93 0.13 10.93
C GLN A 89 -0.31 0.11 10.03
N VAL A 90 -0.40 -0.85 9.11
CA VAL A 90 -1.51 -0.99 8.15
C VAL A 90 -1.94 -2.43 8.03
N ASP A 91 -3.24 -2.66 8.11
CA ASP A 91 -3.85 -3.97 7.90
C ASP A 91 -5.15 -3.87 7.09
N PHE A 92 -5.69 -4.99 6.65
CA PHE A 92 -6.91 -5.05 5.84
C PHE A 92 -7.99 -5.87 6.52
N ALA A 93 -9.23 -5.43 6.32
CA ALA A 93 -10.41 -6.18 6.71
C ALA A 93 -11.43 -6.20 5.55
N PRO A 94 -12.28 -7.22 5.48
CA PRO A 94 -13.38 -7.22 4.52
C PRO A 94 -14.39 -6.12 4.84
N ALA A 95 -14.99 -5.57 3.79
CA ALA A 95 -16.06 -4.58 3.87
C ALA A 95 -17.45 -5.25 3.73
N PRO A 96 -18.53 -4.59 4.19
CA PRO A 96 -19.89 -5.01 3.88
C PRO A 96 -20.16 -4.77 2.38
N GLY A 97 -19.87 -5.79 1.57
CA GLY A 97 -20.10 -5.81 0.12
C GLY A 97 -18.83 -5.86 -0.72
N PRO A 98 -18.95 -6.21 -2.01
CA PRO A 98 -17.82 -6.47 -2.89
C PRO A 98 -17.19 -5.21 -3.49
N GLU A 99 -17.73 -4.02 -3.22
CA GLU A 99 -17.26 -2.77 -3.82
C GLU A 99 -16.08 -2.15 -3.06
N HIS A 100 -15.97 -2.45 -1.77
CA HIS A 100 -15.03 -1.80 -0.86
C HIS A 100 -14.09 -2.82 -0.19
N LEU A 101 -12.91 -2.34 0.22
CA LEU A 101 -12.00 -3.00 1.13
C LEU A 101 -11.81 -2.07 2.32
N VAL A 102 -11.75 -2.61 3.55
CA VAL A 102 -11.42 -1.82 4.72
C VAL A 102 -9.90 -1.83 4.89
N ILE A 103 -9.30 -0.66 4.92
CA ILE A 103 -7.91 -0.43 5.32
C ILE A 103 -7.93 0.04 6.78
N ARG A 104 -7.21 -0.65 7.66
CA ARG A 104 -7.06 -0.28 9.08
C ARG A 104 -5.70 0.37 9.26
N LEU A 105 -5.67 1.57 9.83
CA LEU A 105 -4.45 2.28 10.18
C LEU A 105 -4.24 2.23 11.68
N TRP A 106 -3.06 1.85 12.15
CA TRP A 106 -2.74 1.91 13.57
C TRP A 106 -2.52 3.38 13.97
N MET A 107 -3.30 3.84 14.94
CA MET A 107 -3.20 5.17 15.54
C MET A 107 -2.74 4.99 17.00
N GLY A 108 -1.43 4.79 17.20
CA GLY A 108 -0.83 4.68 18.53
C GLY A 108 0.56 5.32 18.55
N GLU A 109 1.00 5.76 19.73
CA GLU A 109 2.38 6.16 19.95
C GLU A 109 3.20 4.90 20.26
N ASP A 110 4.42 4.82 19.74
CA ASP A 110 5.40 3.79 20.12
C ASP A 110 6.16 4.31 21.36
N ASP A 111 5.44 4.45 22.46
CA ASP A 111 5.99 4.82 23.75
C ASP A 111 6.40 3.55 24.49
N GLY A 112 7.68 3.16 24.31
CA GLY A 112 8.30 1.91 24.80
C GLY A 112 8.35 1.70 26.32
N ALA A 113 7.24 1.92 27.02
CA ALA A 113 7.00 1.58 28.42
C ALA A 113 5.55 1.09 28.58
N ASP A 114 5.39 -0.23 28.71
CA ASP A 114 4.16 -0.92 29.18
C ASP A 114 2.85 -0.56 28.46
N GLY A 115 2.68 -1.12 27.26
CA GLY A 115 1.38 -1.34 26.63
C GLY A 115 1.09 -0.36 25.51
N GLU A 116 0.98 -0.89 24.29
CA GLU A 116 0.62 -0.11 23.11
C GLU A 116 -0.73 0.57 23.33
N THR A 117 -0.73 1.87 23.61
CA THR A 117 -1.96 2.67 23.65
C THR A 117 -2.24 3.17 22.24
N GLY A 118 -2.89 2.33 21.44
CA GLY A 118 -3.31 2.67 20.09
C GLY A 118 -4.66 2.08 19.73
N GLU A 119 -5.30 2.70 18.73
CA GLU A 119 -6.54 2.19 18.16
C GLU A 119 -6.41 1.99 16.64
N TRP A 120 -7.03 0.92 16.14
CA TRP A 120 -7.18 0.74 14.70
C TRP A 120 -8.24 1.68 14.16
N PHE A 121 -7.86 2.53 13.22
CA PHE A 121 -8.77 3.44 12.53
C PHE A 121 -9.19 2.86 11.17
N PRO A 122 -10.44 2.39 11.00
CA PRO A 122 -10.89 1.73 9.79
C PRO A 122 -11.38 2.72 8.72
N LEU A 123 -10.95 2.49 7.49
CA LEU A 123 -11.24 3.31 6.31
C LEU A 123 -11.71 2.44 5.14
N TYR A 124 -12.85 2.79 4.55
CA TYR A 124 -13.27 2.21 3.27
C TYR A 124 -12.44 2.76 2.11
N ALA A 125 -11.95 1.85 1.28
CA ALA A 125 -11.31 2.11 0.01
C ALA A 125 -12.07 1.40 -1.11
N ALA A 126 -12.27 2.06 -2.26
CA ALA A 126 -12.89 1.42 -3.41
C ALA A 126 -11.98 0.33 -3.99
N ARG A 127 -12.46 -0.93 -4.04
CA ARG A 127 -11.67 -2.07 -4.56
C ARG A 127 -11.23 -1.86 -6.00
N ALA A 128 -12.11 -1.33 -6.84
CA ALA A 128 -11.79 -1.03 -8.23
C ALA A 128 -10.57 -0.07 -8.35
N ARG A 129 -10.48 0.90 -7.44
CA ARG A 129 -9.36 1.85 -7.41
C ARG A 129 -8.07 1.20 -6.93
N LEU A 130 -8.14 0.39 -5.88
CA LEU A 130 -6.99 -0.37 -5.38
C LEU A 130 -6.46 -1.36 -6.43
N ASN A 131 -7.35 -2.08 -7.13
CA ASN A 131 -7.00 -2.94 -8.25
C ASN A 131 -6.32 -2.16 -9.40
N ALA A 132 -6.81 -0.97 -9.73
CA ALA A 132 -6.18 -0.14 -10.76
C ALA A 132 -4.75 0.30 -10.38
N ILE A 133 -4.52 0.59 -9.09
CA ILE A 133 -3.20 0.92 -8.56
C ILE A 133 -2.26 -0.28 -8.65
N THR A 134 -2.69 -1.46 -8.19
CA THR A 134 -1.86 -2.68 -8.22
C THR A 134 -1.57 -3.13 -9.65
N GLU A 135 -2.55 -3.05 -10.56
CA GLU A 135 -2.34 -3.35 -11.98
C GLU A 135 -1.28 -2.43 -12.59
N ARG A 136 -1.34 -1.13 -12.29
CA ARG A 136 -0.39 -0.17 -12.83
C ARG A 136 1.03 -0.41 -12.32
N ILE A 137 1.18 -0.82 -11.05
CA ILE A 137 2.48 -1.24 -10.50
C ILE A 137 3.01 -2.48 -11.22
N ARG A 138 2.15 -3.48 -11.46
CA ARG A 138 2.54 -4.69 -12.21
C ARG A 138 3.02 -4.37 -13.63
N LEU A 139 2.34 -3.47 -14.33
CA LEU A 139 2.74 -3.04 -15.68
C LEU A 139 4.11 -2.34 -15.66
N LEU A 140 4.39 -1.51 -14.65
CA LEU A 140 5.70 -0.88 -14.48
C LEU A 140 6.81 -1.93 -14.30
N HIS A 141 6.56 -3.00 -13.54
CA HIS A 141 7.53 -4.11 -13.43
C HIS A 141 7.75 -4.83 -14.76
N ALA A 142 6.69 -5.13 -15.50
CA ALA A 142 6.79 -5.82 -16.78
C ALA A 142 7.61 -5.03 -17.82
N ASP A 143 7.43 -3.72 -17.87
CA ASP A 143 8.20 -2.83 -18.76
C ASP A 143 9.69 -2.81 -18.39
N VAL A 144 10.00 -2.82 -17.08
CA VAL A 144 11.38 -2.89 -16.59
C VAL A 144 12.03 -4.23 -16.94
N ASP A 145 11.36 -5.35 -16.71
CA ASP A 145 11.88 -6.68 -17.04
C ASP A 145 12.10 -6.85 -18.55
N ALA A 146 11.17 -6.33 -19.37
CA ALA A 146 11.33 -6.32 -20.83
C ALA A 146 12.53 -5.48 -21.28
N ALA A 147 12.74 -4.30 -20.68
CA ALA A 147 13.88 -3.44 -20.97
C ALA A 147 15.21 -4.08 -20.56
N ILE A 148 15.27 -4.71 -19.39
CA ILE A 148 16.43 -5.49 -18.93
C ILE A 148 16.73 -6.61 -19.94
N THR A 149 15.72 -7.40 -20.30
CA THR A 149 15.87 -8.55 -21.21
C THR A 149 16.41 -8.12 -22.58
N ALA A 150 15.92 -6.99 -23.13
CA ALA A 150 16.40 -6.45 -24.39
C ALA A 150 17.89 -6.06 -24.33
N ILE A 151 18.32 -5.38 -23.26
CA ILE A 151 19.72 -4.96 -23.07
C ILE A 151 20.66 -6.17 -23.02
N PHE A 152 20.27 -7.24 -22.34
CA PHE A 152 21.10 -8.44 -22.20
C PHE A 152 21.01 -9.41 -23.39
N SER A 153 19.99 -9.28 -24.25
CA SER A 153 19.85 -10.09 -25.46
C SER A 153 20.68 -9.56 -26.64
N GLU A 154 20.91 -8.25 -26.74
CA GLU A 154 21.78 -7.65 -27.78
C GLU A 154 23.29 -7.90 -27.53
N ALA A 155 23.67 -8.41 -26.36
CA ALA A 155 25.06 -8.67 -25.98
C ALA A 155 25.59 -10.06 -26.39
N THR A 156 24.82 -10.85 -27.17
CA THR A 156 25.22 -12.21 -27.60
C THR A 156 25.42 -12.29 -29.12
N PRO A 157 26.65 -12.13 -29.64
CA PRO A 157 27.07 -12.71 -30.91
C PRO A 157 27.52 -14.17 -30.78
#